data_AF-A0A1F6CWT0-F1
#
_entry.id   AF-A0A1F6CWT0-F1
#
_cell.length_a   1.000
_cell.length_b   1.000
_cell.length_c   1.000
_cell.angle_alpha   90.00
_cell.angle_beta   90.00
_cell.angle_gamma   90.00
#
_symmetry.space_group_name_H-M   'P 1'
#
loop_
_entity.id
_entity.type
_entity.pdbx_description
1 polymer ?
#
loop_
_entity_poly.entity_id
_entity_poly.type
_entity_poly.pdbx_seq_one_letter_code
_entity_poly.pdbx_strand_id
1 'polypeptide(L)'
;MTEKMSQGSIPMDRRGQYVMGSGDLVKVKSEEKRTYRIAMILPQPDRSIKMVIGPPTLTPRDIDLFKLDYPASIQDPRYKDCFEIDASHVDKILDS
;
A
#
# COMPACT_ATOMS: atom_id res chain seq x y z
N MET A 1 -5.89 -20.79 -28.61
CA MET A 1 -5.44 -20.51 -27.24
C MET A 1 -5.03 -19.06 -27.22
N THR A 2 -5.76 -18.21 -26.51
CA THR A 2 -5.42 -16.79 -26.39
C THR A 2 -5.46 -16.47 -24.91
N GLU A 3 -4.30 -16.51 -24.27
CA GLU A 3 -4.10 -16.04 -22.90
C GLU A 3 -4.44 -14.55 -22.87
N LYS A 4 -5.64 -14.23 -22.36
CA LYS A 4 -5.97 -12.86 -22.01
C LYS A 4 -5.13 -12.51 -20.79
N MET A 5 -4.12 -11.67 -21.04
CA MET A 5 -3.43 -10.82 -20.07
C MET A 5 -4.45 -10.35 -19.03
N SER A 6 -4.38 -10.90 -17.83
CA SER A 6 -5.17 -10.41 -16.71
C SER A 6 -4.47 -9.15 -16.22
N GLN A 7 -5.07 -7.99 -16.54
CA GLN A 7 -4.77 -6.72 -15.91
C GLN A 7 -4.60 -6.91 -14.40
N GLY A 8 -3.59 -6.24 -13.82
CA GLY A 8 -3.17 -6.32 -12.42
C GLY A 8 -4.34 -6.47 -11.46
N SER A 9 -4.63 -7.73 -11.13
CA SER A 9 -5.57 -8.09 -10.09
C SER A 9 -4.74 -8.04 -8.82
N ILE A 10 -4.98 -7.04 -7.97
CA ILE A 10 -4.36 -6.99 -6.64
C ILE A 10 -4.49 -8.39 -6.04
N PRO A 11 -3.39 -9.02 -5.58
CA PRO A 11 -3.48 -10.38 -5.10
C PRO A 11 -4.50 -10.38 -3.97
N MET A 12 -5.59 -11.09 -4.22
CA MET A 12 -6.59 -11.43 -3.23
C MET A 12 -6.44 -12.93 -2.98
N ASP A 13 -6.54 -13.35 -1.73
CA ASP A 13 -6.57 -14.75 -1.39
C ASP A 13 -7.83 -15.42 -1.97
N ARG A 14 -7.93 -16.75 -1.85
CA ARG A 14 -9.10 -17.51 -2.33
C ARG A 14 -10.42 -17.12 -1.64
N ARG A 15 -10.36 -16.28 -0.61
CA ARG A 15 -11.49 -15.78 0.18
C ARG A 15 -11.83 -14.32 -0.17
N GLY A 16 -11.13 -13.72 -1.13
CA GLY A 16 -11.32 -12.32 -1.54
C GLY A 16 -10.67 -11.30 -0.61
N GLN A 17 -9.71 -11.70 0.23
CA GLN A 17 -8.96 -10.81 1.11
C GLN A 17 -7.69 -10.33 0.43
N TYR A 18 -7.39 -9.04 0.51
CA TYR A 18 -6.13 -8.49 0.03
C TYR A 18 -4.93 -9.19 0.70
N VAL A 19 -3.96 -9.66 -0.08
CA VAL A 19 -2.75 -10.35 0.41
C VAL A 19 -1.60 -9.35 0.66
N MET A 20 -1.92 -8.11 1.06
CA MET A 20 -0.94 -7.03 1.26
C MET A 20 -0.55 -6.91 2.73
N GLY A 21 0.75 -6.73 2.98
CA GLY A 21 1.35 -6.44 4.27
C GLY A 21 1.83 -4.99 4.40
N SER A 22 2.08 -4.54 5.64
CA SER A 22 2.91 -3.35 5.82
C SER A 22 4.36 -3.70 5.50
N GLY A 23 5.07 -2.83 4.79
CA GLY A 23 6.41 -3.11 4.28
C GLY A 23 6.43 -3.58 2.84
N ASP A 24 5.29 -4.04 2.31
CA ASP A 24 5.20 -4.41 0.89
C ASP A 24 5.53 -3.21 -0.02
N LEU A 25 6.23 -3.49 -1.11
CA LEU A 25 6.46 -2.51 -2.18
C LEU A 25 5.38 -2.67 -3.24
N VAL A 26 4.72 -1.58 -3.64
CA VAL A 26 3.59 -1.60 -4.57
C VAL A 26 3.72 -0.55 -5.67
N LYS A 27 3.04 -0.81 -6.79
CA LYS A 27 2.69 0.18 -7.82
C LYS A 27 1.23 0.54 -7.69
N VAL A 28 0.90 1.82 -7.89
CA VAL A 28 -0.46 2.35 -7.82
C VAL A 28 -0.92 2.74 -9.23
N LYS A 29 -2.16 2.42 -9.60
CA LYS A 29 -2.75 2.62 -10.93
C LYS A 29 -2.71 4.07 -11.41
N SER A 30 -2.91 5.04 -10.51
CA SER A 30 -2.85 6.46 -10.86
C SER A 30 -1.45 6.94 -11.20
N GLU A 31 -0.43 6.19 -10.77
CA GLU A 31 0.98 6.56 -10.91
C GLU A 31 1.80 5.32 -11.29
N GLU A 32 1.46 4.67 -12.41
CA GLU A 32 2.09 3.40 -12.86
C GLU A 32 3.65 3.44 -12.95
N LYS A 33 4.22 4.64 -12.89
CA LYS A 33 5.67 4.91 -12.88
C LYS A 33 6.29 5.02 -11.49
N ARG A 34 5.51 5.16 -10.42
CA ARG A 34 6.00 5.32 -9.05
C ARG A 34 5.79 4.05 -8.24
N THR A 35 6.76 3.80 -7.38
CA THR A 35 6.75 2.69 -6.44
C THR A 35 6.67 3.25 -5.04
N TYR A 36 5.87 2.58 -4.22
CA TYR A 36 5.57 3.03 -2.87
C TYR A 36 5.70 1.87 -1.91
N ARG A 37 6.07 2.18 -0.68
CA ARG A 37 6.13 1.21 0.41
C ARG A 37 4.91 1.39 1.30
N ILE A 38 4.23 0.29 1.62
CA ILE A 38 3.02 0.32 2.45
C ILE A 38 3.42 0.60 3.90
N ALA A 39 3.09 1.79 4.40
CA ALA A 39 3.40 2.20 5.76
C ALA A 39 2.33 1.72 6.75
N MET A 40 1.06 1.69 6.36
CA MET A 40 -0.03 1.23 7.23
C MET A 40 -1.20 0.69 6.42
N ILE A 41 -1.91 -0.29 7.00
CA ILE A 41 -3.17 -0.82 6.47
C ILE A 41 -4.26 -0.46 7.47
N LEU A 42 -5.35 0.13 6.98
CA LEU A 42 -6.46 0.67 7.76
C LEU A 42 -7.77 -0.01 7.33
N PRO A 43 -8.15 -1.12 7.98
CA PRO A 43 -9.44 -1.78 7.74
C PRO A 43 -10.59 -0.82 8.06
N GLN A 44 -11.56 -0.71 7.16
CA GLN A 44 -12.73 0.14 7.34
C GLN A 44 -13.97 -0.68 7.74
N PRO A 45 -14.97 -0.06 8.41
CA PRO A 45 -16.21 -0.75 8.81
C PRO A 45 -17.01 -1.32 7.64
N ASP A 46 -16.90 -0.72 6.46
CA ASP A 46 -17.57 -1.14 5.21
C ASP A 46 -16.82 -2.27 4.47
N ARG A 47 -15.81 -2.86 5.10
CA ARG A 47 -14.91 -3.89 4.54
C ARG A 47 -13.99 -3.38 3.42
N SER A 48 -13.97 -2.07 3.16
CA SER A 48 -12.90 -1.49 2.34
C SER A 48 -11.59 -1.46 3.13
N ILE A 49 -10.48 -1.35 2.40
CA ILE A 49 -9.16 -1.21 3.00
C ILE A 49 -8.55 0.08 2.48
N LYS A 50 -8.28 0.99 3.41
CA LYS A 50 -7.40 2.13 3.16
C LYS A 50 -5.97 1.76 3.47
N MET A 51 -5.05 2.39 2.79
CA MET A 51 -3.62 2.18 2.97
C MET A 51 -2.94 3.53 3.06
N VAL A 52 -1.97 3.66 3.95
CA VAL A 52 -1.03 4.76 3.91
C VAL A 52 0.20 4.26 3.19
N ILE A 53 0.54 4.92 2.08
CA ILE A 53 1.72 4.61 1.31
C ILE A 53 2.73 5.74 1.44
N GLY A 54 4.01 5.38 1.43
CA GLY A 54 5.12 6.32 1.55
C GLY A 54 6.24 6.02 0.55
N PRO A 55 7.32 6.81 0.59
CA PRO A 55 8.44 6.63 -0.32
C PRO A 55 9.06 5.22 -0.18
N PRO A 56 9.62 4.67 -1.28
CA PRO A 56 10.19 3.32 -1.28
C PRO A 56 11.40 3.18 -0.35
N THR A 57 11.98 4.30 0.09
CA THR A 57 13.11 4.39 1.02
C THR A 57 12.73 4.14 2.49
N LEU A 58 11.44 4.03 2.82
CA LEU A 58 11.03 3.69 4.18
C LEU A 58 11.53 2.30 4.57
N THR A 59 12.27 2.24 5.66
CA THR A 59 12.73 0.98 6.25
C THR A 59 11.64 0.38 7.15
N PRO A 60 11.72 -0.91 7.50
CA PRO A 60 10.77 -1.53 8.45
C PRO A 60 10.65 -0.76 9.76
N ARG A 61 11.77 -0.25 10.28
CA ARG A 61 11.78 0.59 11.49
C ARG A 61 11.00 1.88 11.32
N ASP A 62 11.07 2.49 10.14
CA ASP A 62 10.37 3.76 9.86
C ASP A 62 8.88 3.55 9.80
N ILE A 63 8.45 2.39 9.28
CA ILE A 63 7.07 1.95 9.24
C ILE A 63 6.55 1.72 10.66
N ASP A 64 7.32 1.05 11.51
CA ASP A 64 6.94 0.83 12.91
C ASP A 64 6.79 2.16 13.66
N LEU A 65 7.76 3.07 13.50
CA LEU A 65 7.68 4.41 14.09
C LEU A 65 6.50 5.21 13.55
N PHE A 66 6.25 5.15 12.24
CA PHE A 66 5.12 5.83 11.61
C PHE A 66 3.78 5.38 12.23
N LYS A 67 3.64 4.08 12.46
CA LYS A 67 2.41 3.48 13.00
C LYS A 67 2.13 3.84 14.45
N LEU A 68 3.18 4.01 15.26
CA LEU A 68 3.04 4.28 16.70
C LEU A 68 2.33 5.60 16.98
N ASP A 69 2.48 6.60 16.10
CA ASP A 69 1.97 7.96 16.30
C ASP A 69 1.16 8.48 15.11
N TYR A 70 0.54 7.58 14.33
CA TYR A 70 -0.39 7.97 13.27
C TYR A 70 -1.68 8.55 13.88
N PRO A 71 -2.19 9.71 13.42
CA PRO A 71 -1.79 10.49 12.23
C PRO A 71 -0.78 11.62 12.47
N ALA A 72 -0.33 11.85 13.71
CA ALA A 72 0.64 12.91 14.02
C ALA A 72 1.95 12.77 13.23
N SER A 73 2.37 11.52 12.94
CA SER A 73 3.52 11.20 12.09
C SER A 73 3.51 11.90 10.72
N ILE A 74 2.35 12.25 10.14
CA ILE A 74 2.27 12.94 8.83
C ILE A 74 2.93 14.34 8.89
N GLN A 75 2.98 14.96 10.08
CA GLN A 75 3.61 16.27 10.27
C GLN A 75 5.15 16.19 10.30
N ASP A 76 5.73 15.00 10.46
CA ASP A 76 7.18 14.82 10.42
C ASP A 76 7.66 14.97 8.96
N PRO A 77 8.66 15.83 8.69
CA PRO A 77 9.25 16.00 7.36
C PRO A 77 9.70 14.68 6.69
N ARG A 78 10.01 13.66 7.48
CA ARG A 78 10.37 12.32 7.00
C ARG A 78 9.22 11.61 6.30
N TYR A 79 7.99 11.84 6.74
CA TYR A 79 6.79 11.18 6.23
C TYR A 79 5.88 12.13 5.43
N LYS A 80 6.37 13.34 5.09
CA LYS A 80 5.61 14.35 4.33
C LYS A 80 5.07 13.85 2.98
N ASP A 81 5.76 12.88 2.38
CA ASP A 81 5.41 12.29 1.09
C ASP A 81 4.54 11.03 1.27
N CYS A 82 4.12 10.73 2.51
CA CYS A 82 3.15 9.68 2.78
C CYS A 82 1.73 10.20 2.54
N PHE A 83 0.87 9.37 1.93
CA PHE A 83 -0.51 9.72 1.65
C PHE A 83 -1.42 8.49 1.70
N GLU A 84 -2.71 8.74 1.91
CA GLU A 84 -3.73 7.69 1.92
C GLU A 84 -4.18 7.33 0.49
N ILE A 85 -4.34 6.04 0.23
CA ILE A 85 -5.00 5.51 -0.96
C ILE A 85 -5.99 4.42 -0.58
N ASP A 86 -6.95 4.16 -1.46
CA ASP A 86 -7.75 2.94 -1.40
C ASP A 86 -6.95 1.76 -1.94
N ALA A 87 -7.08 0.59 -1.30
CA ALA A 87 -6.40 -0.62 -1.74
C ALA A 87 -6.70 -0.98 -3.20
N SER A 88 -7.90 -0.68 -3.71
CA SER A 88 -8.28 -0.91 -5.12
C SER A 88 -7.44 -0.14 -6.14
N HIS A 89 -6.72 0.90 -5.70
CA HIS A 89 -5.79 1.66 -6.53
C HIS A 89 -4.42 1.00 -6.64
N VAL A 90 -4.11 -0.02 -5.86
CA VAL A 90 -2.90 -0.82 -6.08
C VAL A 90 -3.04 -1.56 -7.41
N ASP A 91 -2.02 -1.47 -8.25
CA ASP A 91 -1.93 -2.22 -9.51
C ASP A 91 -1.21 -3.55 -9.29
N LYS A 92 -0.07 -3.49 -8.58
CA LYS A 92 0.82 -4.63 -8.42
C LYS A 92 1.62 -4.54 -7.12
N ILE A 93 1.80 -5.70 -6.47
CA ILE A 93 2.81 -5.89 -5.41
C ILE A 93 4.12 -6.33 -6.07
N LEU A 94 5.21 -5.66 -5.71
CA LEU A 94 6.56 -5.89 -6.23
C LEU A 94 7.43 -6.69 -5.26
N ASP A 95 7.19 -6.55 -3.95
CA ASP A 95 7.96 -7.17 -2.87
C ASP A 95 7.04 -7.30 -1.65
N SER A 96 7.06 -8.45 -0.97
CA SER A 96 6.23 -8.77 0.22
C SER A 96 7.04 -9.56 1.25
#